data_AF-A0A4W5R0T9-F1
#
_entry.id   AF-A0A4W5R0T9-F1
#
_cell.length_a   1.000
_cell.length_b   1.000
_cell.length_c   1.000
_cell.angle_alpha   90.00
_cell.angle_beta   90.00
_cell.angle_gamma   90.00
#
_symmetry.space_group_name_H-M   'P 1'
#
loop_
_entity.id
_entity.type
_entity.pdbx_description
1 polymer ?
#
loop_
_entity_poly.entity_id
_entity_poly.type
_entity_poly.pdbx_seq_one_letter_code
_entity_poly.pdbx_strand_id
1 'polypeptide(L)'
;ADICGPVLALCEVKEGPTYEIKLKGEPSLVTYSLDRTEIDFGLQLFDHLAKVKIILRNTGKVGFEFSALLGDHSAWTSPGHP
;
A
#
# COMPACT_ATOMS: atom_id res chain seq x y z
N ALA A 1 9.18 -2.14 16.45
CA ALA A 1 10.60 -2.24 16.81
C ALA A 1 11.40 -1.94 15.56
N ASP A 2 12.25 -0.92 15.57
CA ASP A 2 13.12 -0.59 14.44
C ASP A 2 14.29 -1.57 14.40
N ILE A 3 14.40 -2.36 13.32
CA ILE A 3 15.55 -3.22 13.08
C ILE A 3 16.49 -2.43 12.17
N CYS A 4 17.32 -1.58 12.77
CA CYS A 4 18.40 -0.88 12.07
C CYS A 4 19.73 -1.39 12.64
N GLY A 5 20.34 -2.38 11.98
CA GLY A 5 21.67 -2.87 12.29
C GLY A 5 22.70 -2.30 11.31
N PRO A 6 23.93 -1.98 11.74
CA PRO A 6 24.98 -1.58 10.81
C PRO A 6 25.34 -2.74 9.89
N VAL A 7 25.26 -2.52 8.57
CA VAL A 7 25.69 -3.50 7.56
C VAL A 7 27.06 -3.07 7.03
N LEU A 8 27.99 -4.01 6.91
CA LEU A 8 29.31 -3.79 6.32
C LEU A 8 29.40 -4.55 5.01
N ALA A 9 29.79 -3.86 3.94
CA ALA A 9 30.20 -4.49 2.69
C ALA A 9 31.73 -4.44 2.58
N LEU A 10 32.34 -5.54 2.16
CA LEU A 10 33.78 -5.63 1.92
C LEU A 10 34.04 -5.56 0.42
N CYS A 11 34.89 -4.62 0.00
CA CYS A 11 35.37 -4.52 -1.37
C CYS A 11 36.83 -4.97 -1.44
N GLU A 12 37.08 -6.05 -2.17
CA GLU A 12 38.42 -6.54 -2.45
C GLU A 12 38.88 -6.05 -3.83
N VAL A 13 40.07 -5.46 -3.87
CA VAL A 13 40.72 -5.05 -5.12
C VAL A 13 41.82 -6.08 -5.41
N LYS A 14 41.88 -6.59 -6.65
CA LYS A 14 42.96 -7.49 -7.06
C LYS A 14 44.32 -6.81 -6.82
N GLU A 15 45.18 -7.46 -6.04
CA GLU A 15 46.48 -6.94 -5.59
C GLU A 15 46.42 -5.63 -4.75
N GLY A 16 45.28 -5.32 -4.15
CA GLY A 16 45.10 -4.12 -3.31
C GLY A 16 44.50 -4.43 -1.93
N PRO A 17 44.42 -3.43 -1.03
CA PRO A 17 43.82 -3.61 0.29
C PRO A 17 42.30 -3.78 0.20
N THR A 18 41.73 -4.48 1.18
CA THR A 18 40.27 -4.61 1.35
C THR A 18 39.70 -3.37 2.00
N TYR A 19 38.60 -2.85 1.45
CA TYR A 19 37.90 -1.68 1.96
C TYR A 19 36.58 -2.07 2.63
N GLU A 20 36.35 -1.56 3.83
CA GLU A 20 35.08 -1.66 4.54
C GLU A 20 34.15 -0.50 4.17
N ILE A 21 32.97 -0.83 3.65
CA ILE A 21 31.93 0.14 3.31
C ILE A 21 30.79 -0.03 4.33
N LYS A 22 30.59 1.00 5.16
CA LYS A 22 29.46 1.07 6.11
C LYS A 22 28.19 1.43 5.36
N LEU A 23 27.25 0.49 5.29
CA LEU A 23 25.93 0.68 4.71
C LEU A 23 24.94 1.02 5.84
N LYS A 24 24.17 2.09 5.63
CA LYS A 24 23.06 2.49 6.51
C LYS A 24 21.76 2.22 5.77
N GLY A 25 20.96 1.30 6.29
CA GLY A 25 19.59 1.06 5.83
C GLY A 25 18.61 1.62 6.84
N GLU A 26 17.69 2.47 6.41
CA GLU A 26 16.55 2.87 7.23
C GLU A 26 15.38 1.92 6.94
N PRO A 27 14.85 1.16 7.91
CA PRO A 27 13.56 0.51 7.74
C PRO A 27 12.48 1.58 7.52
N SER A 28 11.78 1.52 6.39
CA SER A 28 10.65 2.42 6.13
C SER A 28 9.36 1.72 6.53
N LEU A 29 8.58 2.36 7.39
CA LEU A 29 7.19 1.95 7.61
C LEU A 29 6.39 2.15 6.32
N VAL A 30 5.42 1.26 6.08
CA VAL A 30 4.42 1.47 5.01
C VAL A 30 3.50 2.60 5.45
N THR A 31 3.56 3.73 4.76
CA THR A 31 2.69 4.88 5.02
C THR A 31 1.94 5.26 3.76
N TYR A 32 0.62 5.42 3.87
CA TYR A 32 -0.26 5.76 2.77
C TYR A 32 -1.36 6.72 3.20
N SER A 33 -2.01 7.34 2.23
CA SER A 33 -3.18 8.18 2.44
C SER A 33 -4.24 7.92 1.36
N LEU A 34 -5.51 7.99 1.73
CA LEU A 34 -6.64 8.03 0.80
C LEU A 34 -7.12 9.48 0.66
N ASP A 35 -7.53 9.89 -0.54
CA ASP A 35 -8.14 11.22 -0.75
C ASP A 35 -9.51 11.35 -0.09
N ARG A 36 -10.20 10.23 0.11
CA ARG A 36 -11.46 10.12 0.84
C ARG A 36 -11.57 8.77 1.53
N THR A 37 -12.21 8.77 2.69
CA THR A 37 -12.51 7.56 3.47
C THR A 37 -14.00 7.24 3.49
N GLU A 38 -14.82 8.16 3.01
CA GLU A 38 -16.27 8.03 2.92
C GLU A 38 -16.72 8.29 1.49
N ILE A 39 -17.75 7.56 1.08
CA ILE A 39 -18.35 7.67 -0.23
C ILE A 39 -19.84 7.90 -0.02
N ASP A 40 -20.28 9.11 -0.29
CA ASP A 40 -21.70 9.44 -0.38
C ASP A 40 -22.10 9.57 -1.85
N PHE A 41 -23.02 8.72 -2.28
CA PHE A 41 -23.60 8.78 -3.63
C PHE A 41 -24.86 9.65 -3.68
N GLY A 42 -25.40 10.08 -2.53
CA GLY A 42 -26.65 10.82 -2.44
C GLY A 42 -27.85 10.06 -2.99
N LEU A 43 -28.83 10.81 -3.51
CA LEU A 43 -30.00 10.24 -4.19
C LEU A 43 -29.62 9.79 -5.60
N GLN A 44 -29.70 8.47 -5.84
CA GLN A 44 -29.44 7.87 -7.14
C GLN A 44 -30.70 7.19 -7.68
N LEU A 45 -30.94 7.33 -8.99
CA LEU A 45 -31.99 6.59 -9.68
C LEU A 45 -31.70 5.08 -9.62
N PHE A 46 -32.74 4.28 -9.38
CA PHE A 46 -32.59 2.85 -9.09
C PHE A 46 -31.95 2.05 -10.23
N ASP A 47 -32.09 2.53 -11.46
CA ASP A 47 -31.63 1.91 -12.69
C ASP A 47 -30.28 2.46 -13.18
N HIS A 48 -29.68 3.40 -12.44
CA HIS A 48 -28.45 4.07 -12.85
C HIS A 48 -27.25 3.64 -12.00
N LEU A 49 -26.18 3.21 -12.67
CA LEU A 49 -24.92 2.87 -12.04
C LEU A 49 -24.21 4.13 -11.50
N ALA A 50 -23.99 4.18 -10.18
CA ALA A 50 -23.16 5.19 -9.55
C ALA A 50 -21.69 4.76 -9.54
N LYS A 51 -20.78 5.71 -9.80
CA LYS A 51 -19.32 5.47 -9.80
C LYS A 51 -18.62 6.61 -9.08
N VAL A 52 -17.66 6.27 -8.23
CA VAL A 52 -16.76 7.22 -7.58
C VAL A 52 -15.32 6.79 -7.82
N LYS A 53 -14.41 7.77 -7.82
CA LYS A 53 -12.97 7.53 -7.87
C LYS A 53 -12.36 7.80 -6.50
N ILE A 54 -11.50 6.90 -6.06
CA ILE A 54 -10.68 7.03 -4.84
C ILE A 54 -9.22 6.92 -5.27
N ILE A 55 -8.37 7.71 -4.63
CA ILE A 55 -6.94 7.76 -4.89
C ILE A 55 -6.19 7.26 -3.65
N LEU A 56 -5.54 6.10 -3.79
CA LEU A 56 -4.55 5.62 -2.84
C LEU A 56 -3.19 6.23 -3.19
N ARG A 57 -2.58 6.94 -2.25
CA ARG A 57 -1.26 7.54 -2.41
C ARG A 57 -0.27 6.86 -1.48
N ASN A 58 0.84 6.40 -2.05
CA ASN A 58 2.00 6.01 -1.27
C ASN A 58 2.72 7.28 -0.77
N THR A 59 2.83 7.41 0.56
CA THR A 59 3.50 8.54 1.23
C THR A 59 4.79 8.10 1.92
N GLY A 60 5.17 6.84 1.77
CA GLY A 60 6.36 6.23 2.35
C GLY A 60 7.56 6.30 1.42
N LYS A 61 8.71 5.82 1.92
CA LYS A 61 9.95 5.76 1.14
C LYS A 61 10.08 4.46 0.32
N VAL A 62 9.16 3.52 0.49
CA VAL A 62 9.20 2.18 -0.12
C VAL A 62 7.88 1.89 -0.84
N GLY A 63 7.96 1.17 -1.95
CA GLY A 63 6.78 0.63 -2.64
C GLY A 63 6.03 -0.37 -1.76
N PHE A 64 4.72 -0.48 -1.95
CA PHE A 64 3.90 -1.48 -1.30
C PHE A 64 2.83 -2.01 -2.26
N GLU A 65 2.44 -3.27 -2.05
CA GLU A 65 1.32 -3.90 -2.73
C GLU A 65 0.00 -3.59 -2.01
N PHE A 66 -1.09 -3.46 -2.76
CA PHE A 66 -2.42 -3.21 -2.19
C PHE A 66 -3.49 -4.03 -2.90
N SER A 67 -4.55 -4.37 -2.17
CA SER A 67 -5.74 -5.04 -2.70
C SER A 67 -7.00 -4.48 -2.05
N ALA A 68 -8.12 -4.54 -2.79
CA ALA A 68 -9.43 -4.19 -2.24
C ALA A 68 -10.10 -5.44 -1.70
N LEU A 69 -10.51 -5.42 -0.43
CA LEU A 69 -11.34 -6.46 0.16
C LEU A 69 -12.80 -6.08 -0.06
N LEU A 70 -13.56 -6.95 -0.73
CA LEU A 70 -15.01 -6.82 -0.74
C LEU A 70 -15.49 -7.38 0.61
N GLY A 71 -16.17 -6.54 1.41
CA GLY A 71 -16.80 -7.00 2.65
C GLY A 71 -17.67 -8.23 2.38
N ASP A 72 -17.76 -9.12 3.37
CA ASP A 72 -18.60 -10.31 3.34
C ASP A 72 -20.03 -9.94 2.97
N HIS A 73 -20.36 -10.14 1.69
CA HIS A 73 -21.69 -9.92 1.18
C HIS A 73 -22.54 -11.11 1.61
N SER A 74 -22.97 -11.15 2.88
CA SER A 74 -24.05 -12.03 3.30
C SER A 74 -25.33 -11.58 2.60
N ALA A 75 -25.57 -12.18 1.43
CA ALA A 75 -26.84 -12.33 0.75
C ALA A 75 -27.72 -11.06 0.61
N TRP A 76 -27.47 -10.27 -0.44
CA TRP A 76 -28.57 -9.57 -1.09
C TRP A 76 -29.39 -10.60 -1.91
N THR A 77 -30.36 -11.23 -1.27
CA THR A 77 -31.48 -11.85 -2.00
C THR A 77 -32.43 -10.74 -2.41
N SER A 78 -32.47 -10.39 -3.69
CA SER A 78 -33.47 -9.45 -4.20
C SER A 78 -34.88 -9.97 -3.90
N PRO A 79 -35.73 -9.24 -3.15
CA PRO A 79 -37.12 -9.62 -2.99
C PRO A 79 -37.88 -9.15 -4.23
N GLY A 80 -38.25 -10.08 -5.09
CA GLY A 80 -39.24 -9.82 -6.14
C GLY A 80 -38.81 -10.27 -7.53
N HIS A 81 -39.04 -11.54 -7.81
CA HIS A 81 -39.67 -11.88 -9.07
C HIS A 81 -40.54 -13.15 -8.88
N PRO A 82 -41.84 -13.13 -9.23
CA PRO A 82 -42.60 -14.35 -9.46
C PRO A 82 -42.11 -15.07 -10.72
#